data_AF-A0A917I057-F1
#
_entry.id   AF-A0A917I057-F1
#
_cell.length_a   1.000
_cell.length_b   1.000
_cell.length_c   1.000
_cell.angle_alpha   90.00
_cell.angle_beta   90.00
_cell.angle_gamma   90.00
#
_symmetry.space_group_name_H-M   'P 1'
#
loop_
_entity.id
_entity.type
_entity.pdbx_description
1 polymer ?
#
loop_
_entity_poly.entity_id
_entity_poly.type
_entity_poly.pdbx_seq_one_letter_code
_entity_poly.pdbx_strand_id
1 'polypeptide(L)'
;MEFNKDQYKIYTWKNWMMLHWILNPGLAINELIFGQRVPKISLEDKRIEKPRIERSFVPCPHCNTLHDARTWSTENGTGFKNWFGLYCSNCGGIIPCLRNGLSFIILVVTFPIWGLFIKKMKANWLDKQAKRYENINIEHIPNPFDKKSWLKTGLIWGAFMFLLMTFVFPFFDGQEITLKTILVGLVFWTLGGLGFGYFMKTFLNKKGATTDANSSSV
;
A
#
# COMPACT_ATOMS: atom_id res chain seq x y z
N MET A 1 17.80 10.85 -10.29
CA MET A 1 16.66 11.80 -10.33
C MET A 1 16.66 12.58 -9.04
N GLU A 2 16.76 13.90 -9.15
CA GLU A 2 16.68 14.81 -8.00
C GLU A 2 15.27 15.39 -7.93
N PHE A 3 14.73 15.54 -6.71
CA PHE A 3 13.39 16.07 -6.49
C PHE A 3 13.48 17.34 -5.67
N ASN A 4 12.72 18.36 -6.06
CA ASN A 4 12.58 19.59 -5.29
C ASN A 4 11.94 19.27 -3.92
N LYS A 5 12.71 19.43 -2.83
CA LYS A 5 12.25 19.16 -1.46
C LYS A 5 11.25 20.19 -0.94
N ASP A 6 11.19 21.37 -1.54
CA ASP A 6 10.22 22.42 -1.20
C ASP A 6 8.85 22.07 -1.78
N GLN A 7 8.81 21.42 -2.94
CA GLN A 7 7.59 20.90 -3.54
C GLN A 7 7.18 19.55 -2.96
N TYR A 8 8.10 18.59 -2.89
CA TYR A 8 7.80 17.21 -2.54
C TYR A 8 8.33 16.83 -1.16
N LYS A 9 7.47 16.19 -0.37
CA LYS A 9 7.93 15.37 0.75
C LYS A 9 8.30 13.99 0.21
N ILE A 10 9.56 13.60 0.39
CA ILE A 10 10.12 12.36 -0.17
C ILE A 10 10.06 11.26 0.89
N TYR A 11 9.39 10.15 0.56
CA TYR A 11 9.37 8.94 1.37
C TYR A 11 10.34 7.92 0.78
N THR A 12 11.27 7.48 1.62
CA THR A 12 12.23 6.41 1.35
C THR A 12 12.18 5.41 2.51
N TRP A 13 13.00 4.36 2.45
CA TRP A 13 13.16 3.37 3.52
C TRP A 13 13.49 3.99 4.91
N LYS A 14 14.03 5.22 4.95
CA LYS A 14 14.31 5.95 6.19
C LYS A 14 13.05 6.45 6.91
N ASN A 15 11.91 6.54 6.22
CA ASN A 15 10.66 6.94 6.85
C ASN A 15 10.09 5.79 7.68
N TRP A 16 9.60 6.07 8.89
CA TRP A 16 9.07 5.06 9.81
C TRP A 16 8.00 4.14 9.19
N MET A 17 7.08 4.69 8.39
CA MET A 17 6.03 3.89 7.73
C MET A 17 6.61 2.89 6.73
N MET A 18 7.68 3.29 6.03
CA MET A 18 8.40 2.43 5.08
C MET A 18 9.28 1.42 5.80
N LEU A 19 9.86 1.79 6.94
CA LEU A 19 10.64 0.89 7.77
C LEU A 19 9.76 -0.21 8.38
N HIS A 20 8.58 0.16 8.88
CA HIS A 20 7.57 -0.81 9.32
C HIS A 20 7.23 -1.81 8.22
N TRP A 21 7.13 -1.38 6.96
CA TRP A 21 6.93 -2.29 5.83
C TRP A 21 8.06 -3.32 5.70
N ILE A 22 9.31 -2.89 5.90
CA ILE A 22 10.48 -3.77 5.80
C ILE A 22 10.54 -4.78 6.95
N LEU A 23 10.16 -4.36 8.16
CA LEU A 23 10.35 -5.15 9.38
C LEU A 23 9.17 -6.04 9.75
N ASN A 24 7.93 -5.69 9.35
CA ASN A 24 6.75 -6.43 9.78
C ASN A 24 6.66 -7.80 9.07
N PRO A 25 6.79 -8.93 9.80
CA PRO A 25 6.78 -10.25 9.18
C PRO A 25 5.44 -10.62 8.54
N GLY A 26 4.32 -10.09 9.04
CA GLY A 26 2.99 -10.34 8.49
C GLY A 26 2.83 -9.83 7.05
N LEU A 27 3.61 -8.81 6.65
CA LEU A 27 3.60 -8.29 5.29
C LEU A 27 4.30 -9.20 4.28
N ALA A 28 5.05 -10.21 4.73
CA ALA A 28 5.64 -11.19 3.82
C ALA A 28 4.59 -11.98 3.06
N ILE A 29 3.44 -12.27 3.70
CA ILE A 29 2.30 -12.92 3.03
C ILE A 29 1.78 -12.03 1.89
N ASN A 30 1.59 -10.73 2.17
CA ASN A 30 1.11 -9.78 1.16
C ASN A 30 2.07 -9.67 -0.02
N GLU A 31 3.38 -9.66 0.25
CA GLU A 31 4.40 -9.52 -0.78
C GLU A 31 4.58 -10.80 -1.62
N LEU A 32 4.64 -11.97 -0.98
CA LEU A 32 4.95 -13.23 -1.64
C LEU A 32 3.71 -13.86 -2.29
N ILE A 33 2.59 -13.90 -1.57
CA ILE A 33 1.37 -14.56 -2.04
C ILE A 33 0.60 -13.62 -2.97
N PHE A 34 0.27 -12.42 -2.50
CA PHE A 34 -0.54 -11.49 -3.28
C PHE A 34 0.26 -10.60 -4.22
N GLY A 35 1.59 -10.52 -4.06
CA GLY A 35 2.43 -9.66 -4.89
C GLY A 35 2.20 -8.17 -4.63
N GLN A 36 1.76 -7.78 -3.42
CA GLN A 36 1.62 -6.38 -3.06
C GLN A 36 3.01 -5.73 -2.90
N ARG A 37 3.17 -4.50 -3.38
CA ARG A 37 4.46 -3.79 -3.36
C ARG A 37 4.32 -2.35 -2.90
N VAL A 38 5.40 -1.85 -2.30
CA VAL A 38 5.60 -0.44 -1.99
C VAL A 38 6.84 0.04 -2.75
N PRO A 39 6.76 1.12 -3.54
CA PRO A 39 7.90 1.60 -4.32
C PRO A 39 9.03 2.07 -3.40
N LYS A 40 10.27 2.02 -3.89
CA LYS A 40 11.45 2.43 -3.13
C LYS A 40 11.45 3.94 -2.81
N ILE A 41 10.80 4.72 -3.66
CA ILE A 41 10.61 6.16 -3.54
C ILE A 41 9.13 6.47 -3.77
N SER A 42 8.54 7.22 -2.86
CA SER A 42 7.24 7.87 -3.06
C SER A 42 7.36 9.35 -2.77
N LEU A 43 6.56 10.15 -3.46
CA LEU A 43 6.50 11.59 -3.30
C LEU A 43 5.12 11.98 -2.81
N GLU A 44 5.05 13.01 -2.00
CA GLU A 44 3.81 13.66 -1.60
C GLU A 44 3.97 15.15 -1.89
N ASP A 45 3.18 15.68 -2.83
CA ASP A 45 3.23 17.10 -3.20
C ASP A 45 2.62 17.94 -2.07
N LYS A 46 3.35 18.96 -1.61
CA LYS A 46 2.95 19.84 -0.52
C LYS A 46 2.03 20.98 -0.96
N ARG A 47 2.03 21.33 -2.24
CA ARG A 47 1.43 22.54 -2.83
C ARG A 47 0.02 22.31 -3.36
N ILE A 48 -0.35 21.06 -3.60
CA ILE A 48 -1.68 20.70 -4.12
C ILE A 48 -2.69 20.67 -2.96
N GLU A 49 -3.75 21.47 -3.06
CA GLU A 49 -4.84 21.54 -2.07
C GLU A 49 -5.83 20.36 -2.17
N LYS A 50 -5.31 19.15 -2.34
CA LYS A 50 -6.09 17.91 -2.41
C LYS A 50 -5.77 16.98 -1.24
N PRO A 51 -6.65 16.01 -0.93
CA PRO A 51 -6.35 14.94 0.01
C PRO A 51 -5.01 14.28 -0.30
N ARG A 52 -4.32 13.79 0.74
CA ARG A 52 -3.01 13.15 0.62
C ARG A 52 -2.98 12.03 -0.43
N ILE A 53 -4.05 11.25 -0.51
CA ILE A 53 -4.18 10.14 -1.46
C ILE A 53 -4.11 10.59 -2.94
N GLU A 54 -4.54 11.83 -3.24
CA GLU A 54 -4.58 12.39 -4.60
C GLU A 54 -3.33 13.20 -4.97
N ARG A 55 -2.51 13.55 -3.98
CA ARG A 55 -1.24 14.28 -4.18
C ARG A 55 -0.02 13.42 -3.88
N SER A 56 -0.19 12.10 -3.90
CA SER A 56 0.88 11.13 -3.73
C SER A 56 1.29 10.57 -5.09
N PHE A 57 2.59 10.53 -5.36
CA PHE A 57 3.14 10.13 -6.66
C PHE A 57 4.25 9.09 -6.52
N VAL A 58 4.43 8.28 -7.56
CA VAL A 58 5.53 7.33 -7.70
C VAL A 58 6.32 7.68 -8.96
N PRO A 59 7.59 8.08 -8.80
CA PRO A 59 8.44 8.39 -9.94
C PRO A 59 8.94 7.12 -10.63
N CYS A 60 8.87 7.08 -11.95
CA CYS A 60 9.53 6.05 -12.74
C CYS A 60 11.00 6.43 -12.99
N PRO A 61 11.99 5.61 -12.58
CA PRO A 61 13.40 5.94 -12.80
C PRO A 61 13.86 5.80 -14.25
N HIS A 62 13.04 5.23 -15.12
CA HIS A 62 13.38 4.95 -16.53
C HIS A 62 12.98 6.10 -17.46
N CYS A 63 11.78 6.66 -17.26
CA CYS A 63 11.21 7.69 -18.13
C CYS A 63 10.86 9.00 -17.40
N ASN A 64 11.19 9.10 -16.10
CA ASN A 64 10.91 10.25 -15.23
C ASN A 64 9.43 10.64 -15.09
N THR A 65 8.49 9.85 -15.63
CA THR A 65 7.06 10.05 -15.43
C THR A 65 6.69 9.94 -13.94
N LEU A 66 5.94 10.92 -13.45
CA LEU A 66 5.33 10.89 -12.12
C LEU A 66 3.94 10.26 -12.25
N HIS A 67 3.80 9.03 -11.76
CA HIS A 67 2.51 8.35 -11.72
C HIS A 67 1.75 8.73 -10.45
N ASP A 68 0.43 8.88 -10.53
CA ASP A 68 -0.41 8.92 -9.33
C ASP A 68 -0.24 7.61 -8.55
N ALA A 69 -0.06 7.69 -7.23
CA ALA A 69 0.14 6.51 -6.41
C ALA A 69 -1.05 5.53 -6.48
N ARG A 70 -2.25 6.02 -6.78
CA ARG A 70 -3.46 5.20 -6.96
C ARG A 70 -3.41 4.32 -8.20
N THR A 71 -2.46 4.54 -9.13
CA THR A 71 -2.24 3.63 -10.26
C THR A 71 -2.01 2.18 -9.83
N TRP A 72 -1.51 1.94 -8.61
CA TRP A 72 -1.34 0.59 -8.02
C TRP A 72 -2.22 0.38 -6.79
N SER A 73 -3.50 0.73 -6.89
CA SER A 73 -4.48 0.54 -5.82
C SER A 73 -5.37 -0.70 -6.03
N THR A 74 -6.03 -1.14 -4.97
CA THR A 74 -6.98 -2.26 -5.02
C THR A 74 -8.23 -1.92 -5.84
N GLU A 75 -8.65 -0.66 -5.81
CA GLU A 75 -9.80 -0.13 -6.54
C GLU A 75 -9.59 -0.18 -8.06
N ASN A 76 -8.34 -0.04 -8.50
CA ASN A 76 -7.94 -0.19 -9.90
C ASN A 76 -7.66 -1.64 -10.32
N GLY A 77 -7.74 -2.61 -9.40
CA GLY A 77 -7.34 -4.00 -9.68
C GLY A 77 -5.83 -4.20 -9.91
N THR A 78 -5.02 -3.19 -9.64
CA THR A 78 -3.58 -3.15 -9.90
C THR A 78 -2.71 -3.22 -8.64
N GLY A 79 -3.30 -3.16 -7.45
CA GLY A 79 -2.56 -3.22 -6.17
C GLY A 79 -1.86 -4.56 -5.88
N PHE A 80 -2.29 -5.65 -6.52
CA PHE A 80 -1.72 -6.98 -6.36
C PHE A 80 -1.00 -7.46 -7.63
N LYS A 81 -0.42 -8.67 -7.57
CA LYS A 81 0.26 -9.34 -8.68
C LYS A 81 1.48 -8.56 -9.19
N ASN A 82 2.18 -7.84 -8.32
CA ASN A 82 3.36 -7.02 -8.63
C ASN A 82 4.67 -7.67 -8.14
N TRP A 83 4.83 -8.99 -8.29
CA TRP A 83 5.92 -9.75 -7.67
C TRP A 83 7.33 -9.27 -8.02
N PHE A 84 7.54 -8.68 -9.21
CA PHE A 84 8.86 -8.19 -9.64
C PHE A 84 9.07 -6.68 -9.45
N GLY A 85 8.05 -5.94 -9.01
CA GLY A 85 8.06 -4.49 -8.90
C GLY A 85 6.78 -3.90 -9.48
N LEU A 86 6.68 -2.56 -9.51
CA LEU A 86 5.54 -1.89 -10.12
C LEU A 86 5.77 -1.69 -11.62
N TYR A 87 4.75 -1.95 -12.44
CA TYR A 87 4.83 -1.73 -13.88
C TYR A 87 4.54 -0.26 -14.24
N CYS A 88 5.40 0.36 -15.03
CA CYS A 88 5.20 1.70 -15.57
C CYS A 88 4.37 1.62 -16.86
N SER A 89 3.15 2.19 -16.84
CA SER A 89 2.28 2.26 -18.02
C SER A 89 2.81 3.16 -19.14
N ASN A 90 3.75 4.06 -18.85
CA ASN A 90 4.30 4.99 -19.83
C ASN A 90 5.45 4.39 -20.66
N CYS A 91 6.38 3.65 -20.03
CA CYS A 91 7.55 3.11 -20.74
C CYS A 91 7.69 1.58 -20.67
N GLY A 92 6.77 0.88 -20.00
CA GLY A 92 6.85 -0.57 -19.80
C GLY A 92 7.92 -1.03 -18.80
N GLY A 93 8.69 -0.10 -18.22
CA GLY A 93 9.76 -0.40 -17.27
C GLY A 93 9.24 -0.87 -15.90
N ILE A 94 10.10 -1.56 -15.15
CA ILE A 94 9.81 -2.00 -13.78
C ILE A 94 10.35 -0.99 -12.79
N ILE A 95 9.45 -0.38 -12.00
CA ILE A 95 9.78 0.56 -10.93
C ILE A 95 10.22 -0.24 -9.69
N PRO A 96 11.41 0.05 -9.13
CA PRO A 96 11.96 -0.68 -8.00
C PRO A 96 11.14 -0.46 -6.72
N CYS A 97 10.99 -1.53 -5.95
CA CYS A 97 10.20 -1.55 -4.73
C CYS A 97 11.05 -1.89 -3.50
N LEU A 98 10.54 -1.54 -2.32
CA LEU A 98 11.07 -2.06 -1.07
C LEU A 98 10.78 -3.56 -0.98
N ARG A 99 11.69 -4.25 -0.30
CA ARG A 99 11.62 -5.68 -0.02
C ARG A 99 11.46 -5.86 1.48
N ASN A 100 10.44 -6.58 1.91
CA ASN A 100 10.30 -7.00 3.30
C ASN A 100 11.44 -7.97 3.69
N GLY A 101 11.95 -7.85 4.91
CA GLY A 101 13.07 -8.65 5.40
C GLY A 101 12.77 -10.14 5.43
N LEU A 102 11.59 -10.53 5.94
CA LEU A 102 11.18 -11.94 5.95
C LEU A 102 10.95 -12.47 4.53
N SER A 103 10.33 -11.67 3.65
CA SER A 103 10.21 -12.02 2.22
C SER A 103 11.57 -12.28 1.58
N PHE A 104 12.58 -11.46 1.89
CA PHE A 104 13.94 -11.65 1.38
C PHE A 104 14.54 -12.98 1.87
N ILE A 105 14.45 -13.28 3.17
CA ILE A 105 14.96 -14.53 3.75
C ILE A 105 14.29 -15.74 3.07
N ILE A 106 12.96 -15.75 2.98
CA ILE A 106 12.21 -16.85 2.35
C ILE A 106 12.66 -17.04 0.90
N LEU A 107 12.79 -15.95 0.13
CA LEU A 107 13.22 -16.03 -1.27
C LEU A 107 14.65 -16.55 -1.42
N VAL A 108 15.57 -16.17 -0.53
CA VAL A 108 16.94 -16.68 -0.54
C VAL A 108 16.97 -18.17 -0.21
N VAL A 109 16.27 -18.58 0.85
CA VAL A 109 16.22 -20.00 1.28
C VAL A 109 15.55 -20.88 0.21
N THR A 110 14.50 -20.38 -0.44
CA THR A 110 13.77 -21.13 -1.48
C THR A 110 14.39 -20.97 -2.87
N PHE A 111 15.43 -20.15 -3.04
CA PHE A 111 16.04 -19.86 -4.34
C PHE A 111 16.43 -21.12 -5.15
N PRO A 112 16.97 -22.21 -4.55
CA PRO A 112 17.29 -23.42 -5.30
C PRO A 112 16.10 -24.02 -6.07
N ILE A 113 14.87 -23.79 -5.61
CA ILE A 113 13.65 -24.37 -6.20
C ILE A 113 13.21 -23.60 -7.45
N TRP A 114 13.27 -22.27 -7.42
CA TRP A 114 12.66 -21.41 -8.46
C TRP A 114 13.66 -20.50 -9.19
N GLY A 115 14.88 -20.39 -8.69
CA GLY A 115 15.91 -19.47 -9.21
C GLY A 115 16.25 -19.70 -10.68
N LEU A 116 16.22 -20.97 -11.14
CA LEU A 116 16.44 -21.34 -12.54
C LEU A 116 15.37 -20.76 -13.49
N PHE A 117 14.16 -20.52 -12.97
CA PHE A 117 13.03 -20.05 -13.77
C PHE A 117 12.79 -18.54 -13.64
N ILE A 118 13.57 -17.81 -12.83
CA ILE A 118 13.32 -16.40 -12.52
C ILE A 118 13.21 -15.51 -13.77
N LYS A 119 14.06 -15.72 -14.77
CA LYS A 119 14.06 -14.94 -16.01
C LYS A 119 12.76 -15.16 -16.79
N LYS A 120 12.35 -16.43 -16.93
CA LYS A 120 11.10 -16.81 -17.62
C LYS A 120 9.89 -16.28 -16.86
N MET A 121 9.86 -16.43 -15.53
CA MET A 121 8.78 -15.90 -14.69
C MET A 121 8.65 -14.38 -14.82
N LYS A 122 9.78 -13.67 -14.79
CA LYS A 122 9.81 -12.20 -14.92
C LYS A 122 9.32 -11.74 -16.29
N ALA A 123 9.75 -12.40 -17.37
CA ALA A 123 9.30 -12.08 -18.72
C ALA A 123 7.79 -12.33 -18.89
N ASN A 124 7.31 -13.52 -18.48
CA ASN A 124 5.89 -13.87 -18.53
C ASN A 124 5.03 -12.95 -17.66
N TRP A 125 5.57 -12.51 -16.51
CA TRP A 125 4.91 -11.54 -15.65
C TRP A 125 4.80 -10.19 -16.35
N LEU A 126 5.88 -9.70 -16.97
CA LEU A 126 5.96 -8.40 -17.62
C LEU A 126 5.01 -8.29 -18.82
N ASP A 127 4.97 -9.32 -19.65
CA ASP A 127 4.09 -9.41 -20.84
C ASP A 127 2.61 -9.26 -20.47
N LYS A 128 2.21 -9.82 -19.32
CA LYS A 128 0.84 -9.70 -18.79
C LYS A 128 0.53 -8.34 -18.17
N GLN A 129 1.53 -7.49 -17.92
CA GLN A 129 1.29 -6.23 -17.21
C GLN A 129 0.59 -5.22 -18.08
N ALA A 130 1.03 -4.97 -19.32
CA ALA A 130 0.48 -3.90 -20.17
C ALA A 130 -1.05 -3.88 -20.18
N LYS A 131 -1.67 -5.04 -20.44
CA LYS A 131 -3.13 -5.22 -20.47
C LYS A 131 -3.85 -4.84 -19.17
N ARG A 132 -3.19 -4.96 -18.01
CA ARG A 132 -3.77 -4.60 -16.71
C ARG A 132 -3.92 -3.10 -16.52
N TYR A 133 -3.20 -2.29 -17.28
CA TYR A 133 -3.14 -0.84 -17.12
C TYR A 133 -3.85 -0.05 -18.23
N GLU A 134 -4.47 -0.72 -19.21
CA GLU A 134 -5.16 -0.09 -20.33
C GLU A 134 -6.41 0.71 -19.92
N ASN A 135 -7.15 0.24 -18.90
CA ASN A 135 -8.46 0.79 -18.52
C ASN A 135 -8.48 1.35 -17.08
N ILE A 136 -7.38 1.96 -16.65
CA ILE A 136 -7.31 2.55 -15.31
C ILE A 136 -7.99 3.92 -15.31
N ASN A 137 -8.88 4.13 -14.35
CA ASN A 137 -9.55 5.41 -14.15
C ASN A 137 -9.21 5.99 -12.78
N ILE A 138 -8.24 6.92 -12.75
CA ILE A 138 -7.71 7.51 -11.51
C ILE A 138 -8.68 8.53 -10.91
N GLU A 139 -9.41 9.26 -11.76
CA GLU A 139 -10.29 10.36 -11.33
C GLU A 139 -11.47 9.86 -10.50
N HIS A 140 -11.92 8.63 -10.74
CA HIS A 140 -13.11 8.07 -10.12
C HIS A 140 -12.83 7.21 -8.89
N ILE A 141 -11.60 7.20 -8.37
CA ILE A 141 -11.24 6.39 -7.19
C ILE A 141 -11.67 7.14 -5.92
N PRO A 142 -12.75 6.71 -5.24
CA PRO A 142 -13.15 7.35 -4.02
C PRO A 142 -12.14 7.05 -2.92
N ASN A 143 -11.87 8.01 -2.03
CA ASN A 143 -11.13 7.71 -0.81
C ASN A 143 -12.01 6.82 0.09
N PRO A 144 -11.61 5.57 0.41
CA PRO A 144 -12.41 4.64 1.22
C PRO A 144 -12.61 5.12 2.66
N PHE A 145 -11.91 6.17 3.08
CA PHE A 145 -12.02 6.79 4.39
C PHE A 145 -12.66 8.18 4.34
N ASP A 146 -13.27 8.59 3.22
CA ASP A 146 -13.98 9.87 3.15
C ASP A 146 -15.37 9.82 3.83
N LYS A 147 -15.88 11.00 4.24
CA LYS A 147 -17.22 11.21 4.82
C LYS A 147 -17.58 10.25 5.97
N LYS A 148 -18.51 9.32 5.73
CA LYS A 148 -18.97 8.26 6.65
C LYS A 148 -18.41 6.88 6.30
N SER A 149 -17.68 6.76 5.18
CA SER A 149 -17.10 5.48 4.73
C SER A 149 -16.01 4.98 5.68
N TRP A 150 -15.30 5.87 6.38
CA TRP A 150 -14.31 5.47 7.39
C TRP A 150 -14.91 4.65 8.53
N LEU A 151 -16.18 4.87 8.91
CA LEU A 151 -16.85 4.06 9.93
C LEU A 151 -17.03 2.63 9.42
N LYS A 152 -17.55 2.48 8.20
CA LYS A 152 -17.74 1.17 7.56
C LYS A 152 -16.40 0.45 7.41
N THR A 153 -15.40 1.11 6.84
CA THR A 153 -14.07 0.51 6.63
C THR A 153 -13.39 0.16 7.95
N GLY A 154 -13.48 1.02 8.96
CA GLY A 154 -12.94 0.78 10.30
C GLY A 154 -13.63 -0.36 11.04
N LEU A 155 -14.97 -0.44 10.98
CA LEU A 155 -15.74 -1.52 11.61
C LEU A 155 -15.55 -2.87 10.89
N ILE A 156 -15.46 -2.89 9.56
CA ILE A 156 -15.13 -4.11 8.82
C ILE A 156 -13.75 -4.63 9.23
N TRP A 157 -12.76 -3.73 9.32
CA TRP A 157 -11.42 -4.10 9.78
C TRP A 157 -11.45 -4.60 11.24
N GLY A 158 -12.18 -3.91 12.13
CA GLY A 158 -12.33 -4.31 13.53
C GLY A 158 -13.01 -5.66 13.68
N ALA A 159 -14.08 -5.93 12.91
CA ALA A 159 -14.77 -7.22 12.90
C ALA A 159 -13.85 -8.35 12.38
N PHE A 160 -13.07 -8.08 11.34
CA PHE A 160 -12.09 -9.03 10.84
C PHE A 160 -11.01 -9.35 11.88
N MET A 161 -10.47 -8.32 12.55
CA MET A 161 -9.49 -8.50 13.61
C MET A 161 -10.06 -9.22 14.83
N PHE A 162 -11.30 -8.91 15.21
CA PHE A 162 -12.02 -9.63 16.27
C PHE A 162 -12.11 -11.12 15.96
N LEU A 163 -12.54 -11.50 14.75
CA LEU A 163 -12.67 -12.90 14.36
C LEU A 163 -11.33 -13.64 14.40
N LEU A 164 -10.29 -13.02 13.81
CA LEU A 164 -8.96 -13.62 13.78
C LEU A 164 -8.37 -13.79 15.18
N MET A 165 -8.38 -12.73 15.98
CA MET A 165 -7.66 -12.68 17.25
C MET A 165 -8.42 -13.33 18.40
N THR A 166 -9.74 -13.46 18.31
CA THR A 166 -10.57 -14.06 19.37
C THR A 166 -10.86 -15.53 19.11
N PHE A 167 -10.94 -15.95 17.85
CA PHE A 167 -11.29 -17.33 17.50
C PHE A 167 -10.17 -18.06 16.78
N VAL A 168 -9.66 -17.50 15.67
CA VAL A 168 -8.74 -18.24 14.79
C VAL A 168 -7.39 -18.49 15.45
N PHE A 169 -6.71 -17.46 15.93
CA PHE A 169 -5.41 -17.62 16.60
C PHE A 169 -5.50 -18.45 17.89
N PRO A 170 -6.42 -18.15 18.84
CA PRO A 170 -6.61 -18.97 20.03
C PRO A 170 -6.88 -20.45 19.73
N PHE A 171 -7.64 -20.74 18.67
CA PHE A 171 -7.90 -22.13 18.24
C PHE A 171 -6.62 -22.86 17.82
N PHE A 172 -5.72 -22.21 17.06
CA PHE A 172 -4.43 -22.79 16.69
C PHE A 172 -3.46 -22.90 17.86
N ASP A 173 -3.54 -21.98 18.82
CA ASP A 173 -2.70 -21.95 20.03
C ASP A 173 -3.23 -22.87 21.14
N GLY A 174 -4.37 -23.54 20.93
CA GLY A 174 -5.02 -24.40 21.94
C GLY A 174 -5.52 -23.64 23.16
N GLN A 175 -5.77 -22.34 23.05
CA GLN A 175 -6.27 -21.49 24.13
C GLN A 175 -7.79 -21.65 24.29
N GLU A 176 -8.26 -21.55 25.54
CA GLU A 176 -9.69 -21.62 25.83
C GLU A 176 -10.42 -20.35 25.36
N ILE A 177 -11.41 -20.53 24.49
CA ILE A 177 -12.30 -19.47 24.05
C ILE A 177 -13.44 -19.35 25.08
N THR A 178 -13.35 -18.34 25.94
CA THR A 178 -14.34 -18.08 26.99
C THR A 178 -15.28 -16.93 26.61
N LEU A 179 -16.49 -16.91 27.20
CA LEU A 179 -17.42 -15.79 27.01
C LEU A 179 -16.80 -14.45 27.40
N LYS A 180 -15.98 -14.44 28.47
CA LYS A 180 -15.25 -13.25 28.92
C LYS A 180 -14.30 -12.73 27.84
N THR A 181 -13.51 -13.61 27.22
CA THR A 181 -12.59 -13.23 26.13
C THR A 181 -13.34 -12.71 24.90
N ILE A 182 -14.49 -13.29 24.58
CA ILE A 182 -15.35 -12.85 23.47
C ILE A 182 -15.89 -11.44 23.73
N LEU A 183 -16.44 -11.16 24.92
CA LEU A 183 -17.02 -9.85 25.24
C LEU A 183 -15.94 -8.76 25.31
N VAL A 184 -14.80 -9.04 25.95
CA VAL A 184 -13.66 -8.11 26.00
C VAL A 184 -13.12 -7.85 24.59
N GLY A 185 -12.95 -8.90 23.79
CA GLY A 185 -12.50 -8.79 22.40
C GLY A 185 -13.46 -7.94 21.58
N LEU A 186 -14.76 -8.15 21.69
CA LEU A 186 -15.76 -7.40 20.93
C LEU A 186 -15.67 -5.90 21.20
N VAL A 187 -15.61 -5.50 22.48
CA VAL A 187 -15.48 -4.09 22.86
C VAL A 187 -14.15 -3.52 22.38
N PHE A 188 -13.05 -4.23 22.63
CA PHE A 188 -11.70 -3.78 22.28
C PHE A 188 -11.54 -3.58 20.76
N TRP A 189 -11.94 -4.57 19.95
CA TRP A 189 -11.79 -4.52 18.50
C TRP A 189 -12.79 -3.57 17.82
N THR A 190 -13.95 -3.33 18.41
CA THR A 190 -14.87 -2.28 17.94
C THR A 190 -14.25 -0.90 18.14
N LEU A 191 -13.73 -0.60 19.35
CA LEU A 191 -13.05 0.66 19.64
C LEU A 191 -11.79 0.81 18.79
N GLY A 192 -11.00 -0.26 18.65
CA GLY A 192 -9.82 -0.30 17.80
C GLY A 192 -10.14 -0.03 16.32
N GLY A 193 -11.20 -0.64 15.80
CA GLY A 193 -11.66 -0.42 14.42
C GLY A 193 -12.14 1.01 14.17
N LEU A 194 -12.88 1.61 15.10
CA LEU A 194 -13.27 3.02 15.03
C LEU A 194 -12.05 3.95 15.11
N GLY A 195 -11.13 3.69 16.04
CA GLY A 195 -9.89 4.45 16.20
C GLY A 195 -9.03 4.40 14.93
N PHE A 196 -8.84 3.20 14.36
CA PHE A 196 -8.14 3.00 13.10
C PHE A 196 -8.81 3.74 11.95
N GLY A 197 -10.12 3.59 11.79
CA GLY A 197 -10.87 4.27 10.72
C GLY A 197 -10.75 5.80 10.81
N TYR A 198 -10.88 6.35 12.02
CA TYR A 198 -10.74 7.80 12.25
C TYR A 198 -9.32 8.30 11.98
N PHE A 199 -8.31 7.56 12.43
CA PHE A 199 -6.92 7.86 12.14
C PHE A 199 -6.66 7.87 10.63
N MET A 200 -7.13 6.86 9.90
CA MET A 200 -6.95 6.79 8.44
C MET A 200 -7.68 7.92 7.71
N LYS A 201 -8.90 8.28 8.16
CA LYS A 201 -9.63 9.44 7.65
C LYS A 201 -8.80 10.70 7.76
N THR A 202 -8.31 11.02 8.96
CA THR A 202 -7.56 12.26 9.21
C THR A 202 -6.22 12.28 8.46
N PHE A 203 -5.51 11.15 8.43
CA PHE A 203 -4.23 11.02 7.77
C PHE A 203 -4.31 11.12 6.23
N LEU A 204 -5.30 10.48 5.61
CA LEU A 204 -5.47 10.46 4.15
C LEU A 204 -6.18 11.71 3.62
N ASN A 205 -7.09 12.32 4.39
CA ASN A 205 -7.77 13.56 3.99
C ASN A 205 -6.97 14.83 4.29
N LYS A 206 -5.79 14.72 4.90
CA LYS A 206 -4.93 15.89 5.15
C LYS A 206 -4.54 16.56 3.82
N LYS A 207 -5.08 17.75 3.60
CA LYS A 207 -4.79 18.60 2.44
C LYS A 207 -3.37 19.16 2.49
N GLY A 208 -2.80 19.45 1.31
CA GLY A 208 -1.58 20.25 1.18
C GLY A 208 -1.82 21.71 1.55
N ALA A 209 -0.75 22.51 1.59
CA ALA A 209 -0.83 23.95 1.80
C ALA A 209 -0.75 24.65 0.43
N THR A 210 -1.67 25.56 0.16
CA THR A 210 -1.58 26.44 -1.01
C THR A 210 -0.49 27.47 -0.74
N THR A 211 0.61 27.43 -1.49
CA THR A 211 1.57 28.54 -1.53
C THR A 211 1.14 29.50 -2.64
N ASP A 212 1.09 30.80 -2.36
CA ASP A 212 0.53 31.87 -3.22
C ASP A 212 1.15 31.97 -4.63
N ALA A 213 2.23 31.25 -4.90
CA ALA A 213 2.93 31.19 -6.20
C ALA A 213 2.11 30.55 -7.35
N ASN A 214 1.01 29.86 -7.08
CA ASN A 214 0.14 29.27 -8.12
C ASN A 214 -1.04 30.17 -8.53
N SER A 215 -1.11 31.41 -8.03
CA SER A 215 -2.15 32.37 -8.42
C SER A 215 -1.87 33.12 -9.73
N SER A 216 -0.71 32.88 -10.36
CA SER A 216 -0.22 33.69 -11.50
C SER A 216 -0.29 32.99 -12.87
N SER A 217 -0.97 31.85 -12.99
CA SER A 217 -1.20 31.20 -14.28
C SER A 217 -2.68 30.80 -14.39
N VAL A 218 -3.52 31.80 -14.59
CA VAL A 218 -4.85 31.69 -15.21
C VAL A 218 -4.70 32.10 -16.66
#